data_AF-A0A9D6VAE4-F1
#
_entry.id   AF-A0A9D6VAE4-F1
#
_cell.length_a   1.000
_cell.length_b   1.000
_cell.length_c   1.000
_cell.angle_alpha   90.00
_cell.angle_beta   90.00
_cell.angle_gamma   90.00
#
_symmetry.space_group_name_H-M   'P 1'
#
loop_
_entity.id
_entity.type
_entity.pdbx_description
1 polymer ?
#
loop_
_entity_poly.entity_id
_entity_poly.type
_entity_poly.pdbx_seq_one_letter_code
_entity_poly.pdbx_strand_id
1 'polypeptide(L)'
;MGAHAAEFAEHGPAVAQAQAFARRWREGYPQLVVRLLRDLPELLAFFQCPRALWRKLRTTNVIERCFVEVRRRTRPMVCLVNVQSVERMIFSIFNRFNLEWRPRTLRQFTQVA
;
A
#
# COMPACT_ATOMS: atom_id res chain seq x y z
N MET A 1 4.81 -22.86 4.78
CA MET A 1 6.19 -22.42 5.09
C MET A 1 7.24 -22.81 4.04
N GLY A 2 6.88 -23.38 2.87
CA GLY A 2 7.88 -23.84 1.88
C GLY A 2 8.05 -22.97 0.62
N ALA A 3 7.14 -22.05 0.32
CA ALA A 3 7.18 -21.27 -0.94
C ALA A 3 8.01 -19.99 -0.84
N HIS A 4 8.04 -19.33 0.32
CA HIS A 4 8.76 -18.06 0.48
C HIS A 4 10.29 -18.21 0.42
N ALA A 5 10.83 -19.37 0.84
CA ALA A 5 12.28 -19.62 0.87
C ALA A 5 12.94 -19.56 -0.52
N ALA A 6 12.23 -19.98 -1.57
CA ALA A 6 12.74 -20.02 -2.94
C ALA A 6 12.72 -18.63 -3.62
N GLU A 7 11.83 -17.73 -3.21
CA GLU A 7 11.70 -16.37 -3.78
C GLU A 7 12.81 -15.42 -3.29
N PHE A 8 13.42 -15.68 -2.12
CA PHE A 8 14.53 -14.86 -1.62
C PHE A 8 15.78 -14.91 -2.52
N ALA A 9 15.94 -15.95 -3.34
CA ALA A 9 17.09 -16.09 -4.24
C ALA A 9 17.03 -15.12 -5.43
N GLU A 10 15.83 -14.76 -5.93
CA GLU A 10 15.69 -13.92 -7.12
C GLU A 10 15.92 -12.41 -6.86
N HIS A 11 15.90 -11.98 -5.59
CA HIS A 11 15.94 -10.55 -5.24
C HIS A 11 17.21 -10.14 -4.50
N GLY A 12 18.31 -10.89 -4.67
CA GLY A 12 19.61 -10.61 -4.06
C GLY A 12 20.06 -9.14 -4.09
N PRO A 13 19.91 -8.41 -5.21
CA PRO A 13 20.24 -6.98 -5.25
C PRO A 13 19.36 -6.11 -4.35
N ALA A 14 18.06 -6.41 -4.23
CA ALA A 14 17.13 -5.64 -3.41
C ALA A 14 17.37 -5.86 -1.92
N VAL A 15 17.69 -7.10 -1.52
CA VAL A 15 18.09 -7.44 -0.14
C VAL A 15 19.38 -6.70 0.23
N ALA A 16 20.38 -6.68 -0.65
CA ALA A 16 21.62 -5.95 -0.42
C ALA A 16 21.39 -4.44 -0.23
N GLN A 17 20.48 -3.84 -1.01
CA GLN A 17 20.11 -2.43 -0.84
C GLN A 17 19.36 -2.17 0.47
N ALA A 18 18.45 -3.07 0.87
CA ALA A 18 17.77 -2.97 2.17
C ALA A 18 18.76 -3.03 3.35
N GLN A 19 19.78 -3.89 3.26
CA GLN A 19 20.84 -3.95 4.27
C GLN A 19 21.72 -2.68 4.28
N ALA A 20 22.04 -2.12 3.12
CA ALA A 20 22.78 -0.85 3.04
C ALA A 20 21.98 0.30 3.66
N PHE A 21 20.68 0.37 3.38
CA PHE A 21 19.76 1.32 4.00
C PHE A 21 19.71 1.13 5.53
N ALA A 22 19.56 -0.11 5.98
CA ALA A 22 19.53 -0.45 7.40
C ALA A 22 20.81 0.00 8.14
N ARG A 23 21.99 -0.22 7.54
CA ARG A 23 23.28 0.25 8.09
C ARG A 23 23.32 1.77 8.21
N ARG A 24 22.90 2.48 7.17
CA ARG A 24 22.92 3.95 7.14
C ARG A 24 22.04 4.60 8.19
N TRP A 25 20.86 4.04 8.44
CA TRP A 25 19.85 4.66 9.32
C TRP A 25 19.74 4.03 10.70
N ARG A 26 20.62 3.10 11.03
CA ARG A 26 20.57 2.35 12.29
C ARG A 26 20.65 3.24 13.52
N GLU A 27 21.52 4.24 13.48
CA GLU A 27 21.76 5.14 14.62
C GLU A 27 20.63 6.15 14.80
N GLY A 28 20.16 6.77 13.71
CA GLY A 28 19.10 7.77 13.77
C GLY A 28 17.70 7.20 13.96
N TYR A 29 17.42 6.03 13.39
CA TYR A 29 16.07 5.42 13.40
C TYR A 29 16.11 3.90 13.64
N PRO A 30 16.61 3.45 14.80
CA PRO A 30 16.80 2.02 15.09
C PRO A 30 15.49 1.22 14.99
N GLN A 31 14.37 1.78 15.48
CA GLN A 31 13.07 1.09 15.43
C GLN A 31 12.54 0.91 14.01
N LEU A 32 12.78 1.89 13.12
CA LEU A 32 12.39 1.80 11.71
C LEU A 32 13.17 0.69 11.03
N VAL A 33 14.48 0.62 11.27
CA VAL A 33 15.34 -0.42 10.69
C VAL A 33 14.91 -1.81 11.14
N VAL A 34 14.59 -1.99 12.43
CA VAL A 34 14.09 -3.28 12.94
C VAL A 34 12.79 -3.70 12.23
N ARG A 35 11.82 -2.79 12.10
CA ARG A 35 10.55 -3.09 11.41
C ARG A 35 10.75 -3.39 9.93
N LEU A 36 11.56 -2.57 9.26
CA LEU A 36 11.88 -2.75 7.84
C LEU A 36 12.49 -4.12 7.56
N LEU A 37 13.47 -4.55 8.37
CA LEU A 37 14.13 -5.84 8.18
C LEU A 37 13.23 -7.02 8.52
N ARG A 38 12.37 -6.87 9.52
CA ARG A 38 11.37 -7.89 9.89
C ARG A 38 10.36 -8.12 8.76
N ASP A 39 9.83 -7.04 8.19
CA ASP A 39 8.77 -7.08 7.18
C ASP A 39 9.34 -7.09 5.73
N LEU A 40 10.66 -7.29 5.59
CA LEU A 40 11.37 -7.27 4.31
C LEU A 40 10.85 -8.32 3.30
N PRO A 41 10.53 -9.57 3.69
CA PRO A 41 9.97 -10.55 2.76
C PRO A 41 8.71 -10.05 2.05
N GLU A 42 7.77 -9.49 2.82
CA GLU A 42 6.49 -8.98 2.33
C GLU A 42 6.68 -7.75 1.44
N LEU A 43 7.64 -6.88 1.79
CA LEU A 43 7.98 -5.71 0.99
C LEU A 43 8.58 -6.09 -0.37
N LEU A 44 9.33 -7.18 -0.44
CA LEU A 44 9.96 -7.67 -1.67
C LEU A 44 8.99 -8.46 -2.57
N ALA A 45 7.88 -8.96 -2.04
CA ALA A 45 6.84 -9.65 -2.83
C ALA A 45 6.32 -8.81 -4.02
N PHE A 46 6.43 -7.48 -3.92
CA PHE A 46 6.16 -6.55 -5.02
C PHE A 46 6.90 -6.89 -6.33
N PHE A 47 8.12 -7.44 -6.26
CA PHE A 47 8.91 -7.77 -7.45
C PHE A 47 8.33 -8.93 -8.26
N GLN A 48 7.47 -9.76 -7.65
CA GLN A 48 6.76 -10.85 -8.32
C GLN A 48 5.61 -10.33 -9.20
N CYS A 49 5.13 -9.10 -8.97
CA CYS A 49 4.10 -8.50 -9.82
C CYS A 49 4.64 -8.19 -11.22
N PRO A 50 3.79 -8.25 -12.27
CA PRO A 50 4.18 -7.82 -13.62
C PRO A 50 4.81 -6.42 -13.65
N ARG A 51 5.94 -6.29 -14.35
CA ARG A 51 6.71 -5.03 -14.44
C ARG A 51 5.88 -3.84 -14.92
N ALA A 52 4.86 -4.11 -15.73
CA ALA A 52 3.96 -3.10 -16.26
C ALA A 52 3.05 -2.46 -15.17
N LEU A 53 2.85 -3.14 -14.03
CA LEU A 53 2.12 -2.64 -12.86
C LEU A 53 3.00 -1.87 -11.88
N TRP A 54 4.33 -2.03 -11.95
CA TRP A 54 5.26 -1.48 -10.96
C TRP A 54 5.13 0.02 -10.75
N ARG A 55 4.89 0.78 -11.82
CA ARG A 55 4.72 2.23 -11.74
C ARG A 55 3.54 2.63 -10.85
N LYS A 56 2.44 1.86 -10.86
CA LYS A 56 1.23 2.15 -10.10
C LYS A 56 1.32 1.64 -8.67
N LEU A 57 1.84 0.42 -8.52
CA LEU A 57 2.00 -0.24 -7.22
C LEU A 57 3.01 0.48 -6.30
N ARG A 58 4.04 1.12 -6.87
CA ARG A 58 5.00 1.92 -6.08
C ARG A 58 4.43 3.23 -5.53
N THR A 59 3.26 3.68 -5.98
CA THR A 59 2.69 4.94 -5.52
C THR A 59 1.53 4.70 -4.55
N THR A 60 1.51 5.43 -3.44
CA THR A 60 0.40 5.40 -2.48
C THR A 60 -0.72 6.38 -2.84
N ASN A 61 -0.61 7.13 -3.94
CA ASN A 61 -1.53 8.20 -4.33
C ASN A 61 -3.01 7.81 -4.30
N VAL A 62 -3.35 6.60 -4.74
CA VAL A 62 -4.76 6.13 -4.76
C VAL A 62 -5.28 5.96 -3.33
N ILE A 63 -4.49 5.32 -2.47
CA ILE A 63 -4.83 5.09 -1.06
C ILE A 63 -4.85 6.42 -0.29
N GLU A 64 -3.84 7.27 -0.49
CA GLU A 64 -3.76 8.59 0.14
C GLU A 64 -4.94 9.47 -0.27
N ARG A 65 -5.37 9.41 -1.54
CA ARG A 65 -6.55 10.15 -2.00
C ARG A 65 -7.82 9.73 -1.25
N CYS A 66 -7.99 8.43 -1.00
CA CYS A 66 -9.07 7.90 -0.19
C CYS A 66 -9.02 8.46 1.24
N PHE A 67 -7.86 8.42 1.90
CA PHE A 67 -7.71 8.92 3.27
C PHE A 67 -7.86 10.44 3.39
N VAL A 68 -7.41 11.20 2.40
CA VAL A 68 -7.62 12.65 2.35
C VAL A 68 -9.11 12.97 2.31
N GLU A 69 -9.90 12.24 1.52
CA GLU A 69 -11.33 12.49 1.43
C GLU A 69 -12.07 12.14 2.73
N VAL A 70 -11.71 11.03 3.37
CA VAL A 70 -12.25 10.68 4.69
C VAL A 70 -11.93 11.79 5.69
N ARG A 71 -10.66 12.22 5.78
CA ARG A 71 -10.24 13.32 6.65
C ARG A 71 -10.95 14.62 6.34
N ARG A 72 -11.20 14.93 5.06
CA ARG A 72 -11.93 16.14 4.65
C ARG A 72 -13.36 16.13 5.17
N ARG A 73 -14.04 14.97 5.13
CA ARG A 73 -15.41 14.84 5.63
C ARG A 73 -15.48 14.86 7.14
N THR A 74 -14.50 14.29 7.84
CA THR A 74 -14.48 14.27 9.30
C THR A 74 -13.94 15.56 9.92
N ARG A 75 -13.15 16.36 9.21
CA ARG A 75 -12.55 17.60 9.73
C ARG A 75 -13.54 18.57 10.39
N PRO A 76 -14.74 18.86 9.83
CA PRO A 76 -15.71 19.74 10.49
C PRO A 76 -16.57 19.02 11.55
N MET A 77 -16.45 17.70 11.71
CA MET A 77 -17.28 16.92 12.64
C MET A 77 -16.63 16.91 14.02
N VAL A 78 -17.37 17.36 15.04
CA VAL A 78 -16.91 17.34 16.44
C VAL A 78 -17.00 15.92 17.02
N CYS A 79 -18.08 15.19 16.72
CA CYS A 79 -18.28 13.81 17.12
C CYS A 79 -19.16 13.07 16.10
N LEU A 80 -19.05 11.75 16.07
CA LEU A 80 -19.94 10.86 15.30
C LEU A 80 -20.87 10.16 16.29
N VAL A 81 -22.16 10.06 15.93
CA VAL A 81 -23.22 9.58 16.84
C VAL A 81 -23.04 8.11 17.23
N ASN A 82 -22.59 7.27 16.29
CA ASN A 82 -22.35 5.84 16.51
C ASN A 82 -21.47 5.25 15.40
N VAL A 83 -20.98 4.02 15.61
CA VAL A 83 -20.13 3.28 14.66
C VAL A 83 -20.81 3.12 13.29
N GLN A 84 -22.11 2.80 13.27
CA GLN A 84 -22.89 2.65 12.03
C GLN A 84 -22.88 3.92 11.16
N SER A 85 -22.86 5.10 11.78
CA SER A 85 -22.77 6.37 11.05
C SER A 85 -21.41 6.55 10.39
N VAL A 86 -20.34 6.08 11.03
CA VAL A 86 -18.99 6.06 10.45
C VAL A 86 -18.92 5.11 9.27
N GLU A 87 -19.47 3.90 9.42
CA GLU A 87 -19.51 2.88 8.36
C GLU A 87 -20.25 3.40 7.12
N ARG A 88 -21.43 4.01 7.29
CA ARG A 88 -22.19 4.61 6.19
C ARG A 88 -21.41 5.71 5.48
N MET A 89 -20.71 6.57 6.23
CA MET A 89 -19.89 7.63 5.66
C MET A 89 -18.73 7.06 4.85
N ILE A 90 -17.98 6.11 5.42
CA ILE A 90 -16.84 5.46 4.74
C ILE A 90 -17.33 4.74 3.48
N PHE A 91 -18.41 3.96 3.59
CA PHE A 91 -19.03 3.28 2.47
C PHE A 91 -19.44 4.26 1.36
N SER A 92 -20.10 5.37 1.72
CA SER A 92 -20.50 6.40 0.76
C SER A 92 -19.30 6.99 0.00
N ILE A 93 -18.18 7.26 0.69
CA ILE A 93 -16.95 7.77 0.07
C ILE A 93 -16.36 6.75 -0.90
N PHE A 94 -16.19 5.50 -0.47
CA PHE A 94 -15.59 4.45 -1.29
C PHE A 94 -16.48 4.01 -2.44
N ASN A 95 -17.80 3.96 -2.24
CA ASN A 95 -18.74 3.69 -3.31
C ASN A 95 -18.65 4.76 -4.40
N ARG A 96 -18.54 6.05 -4.03
CA ARG A 96 -18.32 7.12 -5.00
C ARG A 96 -17.02 6.92 -5.78
N PHE A 97 -15.90 6.62 -5.11
CA PHE A 97 -14.63 6.36 -5.81
C PHE A 97 -14.70 5.15 -6.72
N ASN A 98 -15.37 4.07 -6.30
CA ASN A 98 -15.58 2.88 -7.13
C ASN A 98 -16.34 3.25 -8.41
N LEU A 99 -17.39 4.06 -8.33
CA LEU A 99 -18.14 4.53 -9.51
C LEU A 99 -17.27 5.41 -10.42
N GLU A 100 -16.52 6.36 -9.86
CA GLU A 100 -15.64 7.26 -10.61
C GLU A 100 -14.45 6.54 -11.27
N TRP A 101 -13.92 5.49 -10.64
CA TRP A 101 -12.74 4.76 -11.11
C TRP A 101 -13.07 3.52 -11.93
N ARG A 102 -14.33 3.06 -11.93
CA ARG A 102 -14.81 1.95 -12.77
C ARG A 102 -14.37 2.06 -14.24
N PRO A 103 -14.45 3.21 -14.93
CA PRO A 103 -13.99 3.31 -16.32
C PRO A 103 -12.47 3.46 -16.46
N ARG A 104 -11.71 3.58 -15.37
CA ARG A 104 -10.26 3.89 -15.35
C ARG A 104 -9.43 2.64 -15.04
N THR A 105 -9.72 1.53 -15.71
CA THR A 105 -8.95 0.28 -15.55
C THR A 105 -7.58 0.38 -16.19
N LEU A 106 -6.60 -0.35 -15.65
CA LEU A 106 -5.30 -0.45 -16.29
C LEU A 106 -5.43 -1.31 -17.55
N ARG A 107 -4.68 -0.97 -18.59
CA ARG A 107 -4.71 -1.71 -19.85
C ARG A 107 -4.46 -3.21 -19.68
N GLN A 108 -3.67 -3.63 -18.68
CA GLN A 108 -3.41 -5.06 -18.42
C GLN A 108 -4.63 -5.80 -17.85
N PHE A 109 -5.58 -5.08 -17.24
CA PHE A 109 -6.85 -5.62 -16.75
C PHE A 109 -7.94 -5.30 -17.78
N THR A 110 -7.80 -5.86 -18.99
CA THR A 110 -8.78 -5.70 -20.08
C THR A 110 -9.96 -6.67 -19.99
N GLN A 111 -9.98 -7.55 -18.98
CA GLN A 111 -11.13 -8.42 -18.74
C GLN A 111 -12.29 -7.57 -18.24
N VAL A 112 -13.09 -7.10 -19.19
CA VAL A 112 -14.43 -6.59 -18.98
C VAL A 112 -15.23 -7.74 -18.37
N ALA A 113 -15.69 -7.56 -17.13
CA ALA A 113 -16.76 -8.37 -16.56
C ALA A 113 -18.10 -7.94 -17.16
#